data_AF-A0A356C0X3-F1
#
_entry.id   AF-A0A356C0X3-F1
#
_cell.length_a   1.000
_cell.length_b   1.000
_cell.length_c   1.000
_cell.angle_alpha   90.00
_cell.angle_beta   90.00
_cell.angle_gamma   90.00
#
_symmetry.space_group_name_H-M   'P 1'
#
loop_
_entity.id
_entity.type
_entity.pdbx_description
1 polymer ?
#
loop_
_entity_poly.entity_id
_entity_poly.type
_entity_poly.pdbx_seq_one_letter_code
_entity_poly.pdbx_strand_id
1 'polypeptide(L)' 'MAEVIAPFFPLIDHEILVKSMGLYQAIDAWPPTPVISEEHFMHLQEIMMEAGELAEIVPFSVLMENTMAQSVVEGVQ' A
#
# COMPACT_ATOMS: atom_id res chain seq x y z
N MET A 1 -15.86 7.94 0.52
CA MET A 1 -14.91 7.22 1.41
C MET A 1 -14.45 8.08 2.58
N ALA A 2 -13.97 9.33 2.37
CA ALA A 2 -13.57 10.22 3.46
C ALA A 2 -14.65 10.38 4.56
N GLU A 3 -15.92 10.53 4.17
CA GLU A 3 -17.05 10.59 5.10
C GLU A 3 -17.25 9.30 5.93
N VAL A 4 -16.95 8.14 5.36
CA VAL A 4 -17.08 6.83 6.01
C VAL A 4 -15.98 6.63 7.06
N ILE A 5 -14.77 7.14 6.78
CA ILE A 5 -13.63 6.98 7.68
C ILE A 5 -13.47 8.11 8.69
N ALA A 6 -14.08 9.28 8.45
CA ALA A 6 -13.98 10.45 9.32
C ALA A 6 -14.26 10.17 10.81
N PRO A 7 -15.23 9.31 11.20
CA PRO A 7 -15.46 8.97 12.60
C PRO A 7 -14.27 8.27 13.29
N PHE A 8 -13.41 7.57 12.53
CA PHE A 8 -12.21 6.92 13.06
C PHE A 8 -11.03 7.88 13.21
N PHE A 9 -11.13 9.09 12.63
CA PHE A 9 -10.10 10.14 12.69
C PHE A 9 -10.68 11.46 13.24
N PRO A 10 -11.25 11.49 14.47
CA PRO A 10 -12.01 12.62 14.98
C PRO A 10 -11.16 13.89 15.21
N LEU A 11 -9.84 13.76 15.21
CA LEU A 11 -8.88 14.85 15.40
C LEU A 11 -8.35 15.42 14.07
N ILE A 12 -8.72 14.82 12.93
CA ILE A 12 -8.24 15.23 11.60
C ILE A 12 -9.38 15.93 10.87
N ASP A 13 -9.10 17.14 10.37
CA ASP A 13 -10.06 17.88 9.55
C ASP A 13 -10.44 17.11 8.30
N HIS A 14 -11.72 17.19 7.93
CA HIS A 14 -12.27 16.48 6.78
C HIS A 14 -11.53 16.83 5.47
N GLU A 15 -11.18 18.09 5.26
CA GLU A 15 -10.43 18.52 4.08
C GLU A 15 -9.03 17.87 4.00
N ILE A 16 -8.38 17.68 5.14
CA ILE A 16 -7.08 17.00 5.23
C ILE A 16 -7.24 15.52 4.87
N LEU A 17 -8.29 14.86 5.35
CA LEU A 17 -8.60 13.48 4.98
C LEU A 17 -8.84 13.35 3.46
N VAL A 18 -9.67 14.20 2.88
CA VAL A 18 -9.97 14.20 1.43
C VAL A 18 -8.69 14.40 0.62
N LYS A 19 -7.87 15.40 0.99
CA LYS A 19 -6.60 15.68 0.30
C LYS A 19 -5.62 14.52 0.40
N SER A 20 -5.49 13.92 1.60
CA SER A 20 -4.60 12.78 1.81
C SER A 20 -5.03 11.59 0.95
N MET A 21 -6.32 11.24 0.97
CA MET A 21 -6.85 10.15 0.14
C MET A 21 -6.60 10.40 -1.36
N GLY A 22 -6.84 11.63 -1.83
CA GLY A 22 -6.56 12.01 -3.21
C GLY A 22 -5.08 11.85 -3.60
N LEU A 23 -4.15 12.19 -2.69
CA LEU A 23 -2.72 12.00 -2.91
C LEU A 23 -2.36 10.51 -3.05
N TYR A 24 -2.81 9.65 -2.13
CA TYR A 24 -2.54 8.21 -2.20
C TYR A 24 -3.07 7.59 -3.49
N GLN A 25 -4.24 8.02 -3.97
CA GLN A 25 -4.79 7.56 -5.25
C GLN A 25 -4.00 8.10 -6.45
N ALA A 26 -3.55 9.36 -6.40
CA ALA A 26 -2.82 9.99 -7.50
C ALA A 26 -1.42 9.37 -7.74
N ILE A 27 -0.80 8.82 -6.69
CA ILE A 27 0.51 8.14 -6.78
C ILE A 27 0.38 6.62 -6.93
N ASP A 28 -0.82 6.11 -7.22
CA ASP A 28 -1.12 4.68 -7.32
C ASP A 28 -0.75 3.85 -6.08
N ALA A 29 -0.73 4.50 -4.90
CA ALA A 29 -0.50 3.86 -3.60
C ALA A 29 -1.81 3.40 -2.93
N TRP A 30 -2.87 3.19 -3.72
CA TRP A 30 -4.16 2.69 -3.25
C TRP A 30 -4.58 1.44 -4.06
N PRO A 31 -3.94 0.28 -3.82
CA PRO A 31 -4.23 -0.92 -4.58
C PRO A 31 -5.66 -1.43 -4.28
N PRO A 32 -6.39 -1.92 -5.30
CA PRO A 32 -7.74 -2.45 -5.11
C PRO A 32 -7.77 -3.82 -4.44
N THR A 33 -6.62 -4.51 -4.39
CA THR A 33 -6.49 -5.83 -3.78
C THR A 33 -5.36 -5.84 -2.76
N PRO A 34 -5.43 -6.72 -1.74
CA PRO A 34 -4.35 -6.89 -0.78
C PRO A 34 -3.16 -7.69 -1.34
N VAL A 35 -3.20 -8.10 -2.62
CA VAL A 35 -2.12 -8.87 -3.25
C VAL A 35 -0.95 -7.94 -3.51
N ILE A 36 0.21 -8.27 -2.95
CA ILE A 36 1.43 -7.49 -3.12
C ILE A 36 2.05 -7.85 -4.47
N SER A 37 2.32 -6.85 -5.30
CA SER A 37 3.04 -7.01 -6.56
C SER A 37 4.54 -7.13 -6.32
N GLU A 38 5.18 -8.11 -6.96
CA GLU A 38 6.64 -8.25 -6.96
C GLU A 38 7.32 -7.03 -7.57
N GLU A 39 6.77 -6.48 -8.66
CA GLU A 39 7.29 -5.27 -9.30
C GLU A 39 7.31 -4.07 -8.35
N HIS A 40 6.19 -3.82 -7.66
CA HIS A 40 6.11 -2.70 -6.71
C HIS A 40 7.03 -2.89 -5.50
N PHE A 41 7.19 -4.13 -5.04
CA PHE A 41 8.13 -4.44 -3.97
C PHE A 41 9.59 -4.19 -4.39
N MET A 42 9.96 -4.60 -5.60
CA MET A 42 11.30 -4.33 -6.14
C MET A 42 11.53 -2.83 -6.32
N HIS A 43 10.54 -2.10 -6.83
CA HIS A 43 10.63 -0.64 -6.96
C HIS A 43 10.82 0.08 -5.61
N LEU A 44 10.12 -0.36 -4.56
CA LEU A 44 10.33 0.17 -3.22
C LEU A 44 11.78 -0.05 -2.75
N GLN A 45 12.34 -1.23 -2.98
CA GLN A 45 13.73 -1.52 -2.62
C GLN A 45 14.73 -0.66 -3.40
N GLU A 46 14.49 -0.38 -4.68
CA GLU A 46 15.31 0.54 -5.46
C GLU A 46 15.37 1.93 -4.80
N ILE A 47 14.22 2.49 -4.44
CA ILE A 47 14.14 3.79 -3.73
C ILE A 47 14.90 3.74 -2.40
N MET A 48 14.77 2.64 -1.64
CA MET A 48 15.47 2.49 -0.36
C MET A 48 16.99 2.34 -0.53
N MET A 49 17.45 1.68 -1.58
CA MET A 49 18.87 1.59 -1.94
C MET A 49 19.42 2.97 -2.36
N GLU A 50 18.67 3.73 -3.16
CA GLU A 50 19.04 5.09 -3.57
C GLU A 50 19.12 6.05 -2.37
N ALA A 51 18.22 5.90 -1.39
CA ALA A 51 18.24 6.66 -0.14
C ALA A 51 19.36 6.22 0.83
N GLY A 52 20.02 5.09 0.59
CA GLY A 52 21.04 4.53 1.49
C GLY A 52 20.46 3.84 2.73
N GLU A 53 19.16 3.60 2.77
CA GLU A 53 18.44 2.94 3.87
C GLU A 53 18.49 1.40 3.77
N LEU A 54 18.87 0.87 2.60
CA LEU A 54 18.99 -0.56 2.36
C LEU A 54 20.42 -0.90 1.91
N ALA A 55 20.98 -1.97 2.49
CA ALA A 55 22.33 -2.43 2.17
C ALA A 55 22.37 -3.42 0.99
N GLU A 56 21.32 -4.22 0.84
CA GLU A 56 21.20 -5.24 -0.20
C GLU A 56 19.74 -5.49 -0.58
N ILE A 57 19.51 -5.89 -1.83
CA ILE A 57 18.19 -6.26 -2.33
C ILE A 57 17.79 -7.63 -1.77
N VAL A 58 16.58 -7.72 -1.24
CA VAL A 58 15.97 -8.94 -0.71
C VAL A 58 15.02 -9.53 -1.75
N PRO A 59 15.08 -10.83 -2.04
CA PRO A 59 14.12 -11.48 -2.95
C PRO A 59 12.69 -11.39 -2.41
N PHE A 60 11.72 -11.17 -3.29
CA PHE A 60 10.30 -11.07 -2.94
C PHE A 60 9.82 -12.28 -2.13
N SER A 61 10.12 -13.49 -2.59
CA SER A 61 9.70 -14.75 -1.97
C SER A 61 10.24 -15.00 -0.56
N VAL A 62 11.24 -14.23 -0.11
CA VAL A 62 11.79 -14.35 1.24
C VAL A 62 10.94 -13.58 2.26
N LEU A 63 10.32 -12.47 1.84
CA LEU A 63 9.60 -11.55 2.74
C LEU A 63 8.10 -11.49 2.48
N MET A 64 7.66 -11.80 1.27
CA MET A 64 6.28 -11.64 0.83
C MET A 64 5.60 -12.99 0.65
N GLU A 65 4.37 -13.07 1.17
CA GLU A 65 3.54 -14.26 1.06
C GLU A 65 2.08 -13.87 0.79
N ASN A 66 1.59 -14.23 -0.39
CA ASN A 66 0.30 -13.76 -0.92
C ASN A 66 -0.83 -14.79 -0.78
N THR A 67 -0.60 -16.00 -0.26
CA THR A 67 -1.63 -17.05 -0.15
C THR A 67 -2.92 -16.58 0.50
N MET A 68 -2.82 -15.83 1.62
CA MET A 68 -4.01 -15.30 2.30
C MET A 68 -4.71 -14.21 1.48
N ALA A 69 -3.94 -13.29 0.87
CA ALA A 69 -4.47 -12.24 0.02
C ALA A 69 -5.21 -12.80 -1.20
N GLN A 70 -4.63 -13.82 -1.85
CA GLN A 70 -5.22 -14.53 -2.98
C GLN A 70 -6.50 -15.27 -2.56
N SER A 71 -6.47 -15.98 -1.42
CA SER A 71 -7.64 -16.69 -0.89
C SER A 71 -8.83 -15.76 -0.67
N VAL A 72 -8.58 -14.53 -0.18
CA VAL A 72 -9.64 -13.52 0.02
C VAL A 72 -10.16 -13.00 -1.30
N VAL A 73 -9.29 -12.72 -2.28
CA VAL A 73 -9.73 -12.24 -3.60
C VAL A 73 -10.53 -13.32 -4.35
N GLU A 74 -10.13 -14.57 -4.25
CA GLU A 74 -10.81 -15.72 -4.90
C GLU A 74 -12.11 -16.10 -4.17
N GLY A 75 -12.15 -16.03 -2.85
CA GLY A 75 -13.33 -16.34 -2.03
C GLY A 75 -14.40 -15.25 -2.04
N VAL A 76 -14.15 -14.09 -2.67
CA VAL A 76 -15.11 -12.98 -2.85
C VAL A 76 -15.93 -13.12 -4.15
N GLN A 77 -15.84 -14.26 -4.86
CA GLN A 77 -16.71 -14.60 -6.01
C GLN A 77 -18.11 -15.09 -5.61
#